data_AF-A0A0K2RIK7-F1
#
_entry.id   AF-A0A0K2RIK7-F1
#
_cell.length_a   1.000
_cell.length_b   1.000
_cell.length_c   1.000
_cell.angle_alpha   90.00
_cell.angle_beta   90.00
_cell.angle_gamma   90.00
#
_symmetry.space_group_name_H-M   'P 1'
#
loop_
_entity.id
_entity.type
_entity.pdbx_description
1 polymer ?
#
loop_
_entity_poly.entity_id
_entity_poly.type
_entity_poly.pdbx_seq_one_letter_code
_entity_poly.pdbx_strand_id
1 'polypeptide(L)'
;MATCDVVGHCGVQRPRRRPPPPKQFPRLDRLLGDRYQQHRGLRAGAVVALATQPTDGDPFQQSQYLWYSTDGGTTFTQYGAPVIANPDASDWFRDPKIVWDAAHSTWVAAIGRQQKITFYTSPDLKTWTHQTDFSYTTPNIGGVECPDIFQMKANDGSWHWIMAGSMQGDYSGKPDTYAYWTGTWNGSAFVADQTDPQWLDWGSDWYASVTWPDAANPDASRYAIGWMNNWHYAPHSVPTDSTDNYNGQMSVARQLSLKSEGSGIYSLLSQPTRIWPTTPPKP
;
A
#
# COMPACT_ATOMS: atom_id res chain seq x y z
N MET A 1 -10.50 6.97 -10.52
CA MET A 1 -9.57 7.51 -9.51
C MET A 1 -8.22 6.88 -9.81
N ALA A 2 -7.13 7.64 -9.88
CA ALA A 2 -5.79 7.03 -9.93
C ALA A 2 -5.27 7.03 -8.50
N THR A 3 -5.06 5.85 -7.91
CA THR A 3 -4.29 5.78 -6.66
C THR A 3 -2.81 5.79 -6.99
N CYS A 4 -2.08 6.70 -6.36
CA CYS A 4 -0.63 6.74 -6.39
C CYS A 4 -0.14 6.18 -5.06
N ASP A 5 0.61 5.08 -5.09
CA ASP A 5 1.31 4.62 -3.90
C ASP A 5 2.68 5.31 -3.81
N VAL A 6 3.00 5.82 -2.62
CA VAL A 6 4.23 6.56 -2.36
C VAL A 6 5.10 5.72 -1.45
N VAL A 7 6.26 5.28 -1.95
CA VAL A 7 7.26 4.62 -1.12
C VAL A 7 8.32 5.65 -0.72
N GLY A 8 8.36 5.94 0.58
CA GLY A 8 9.43 6.73 1.21
C GLY A 8 10.58 5.87 1.72
N HIS A 9 11.81 6.35 1.50
CA HIS A 9 13.11 5.86 1.94
C HIS A 9 13.72 4.63 1.23
N CYS A 10 14.58 4.91 0.24
CA CYS A 10 15.75 4.07 -0.06
C CYS A 10 16.77 4.20 1.09
N GLY A 11 16.58 3.48 2.20
CA GLY A 11 17.48 3.51 3.37
C GLY A 11 17.13 2.46 4.44
N VAL A 12 18.14 1.72 4.92
CA VAL A 12 18.05 0.51 5.75
C VAL A 12 17.65 0.77 7.23
N GLN A 13 16.76 -0.07 7.77
CA GLN A 13 16.58 -0.30 9.22
C GLN A 13 17.72 -1.16 9.79
N ARG A 14 18.39 -0.69 10.86
CA ARG A 14 19.49 -1.41 11.56
C ARG A 14 18.95 -2.48 12.53
N PRO A 15 19.61 -3.65 12.69
CA PRO A 15 19.39 -4.51 13.85
C PRO A 15 20.16 -3.99 15.09
N ARG A 16 19.52 -3.97 16.27
CA ARG A 16 20.17 -3.64 17.56
C ARG A 16 20.41 -4.89 18.42
N ARG A 17 21.63 -5.01 18.98
CA ARG A 17 21.91 -5.63 20.30
C ARG A 17 22.87 -4.72 21.11
N ARG A 18 22.76 -4.76 22.45
CA ARG A 18 23.28 -3.83 23.49
C ARG A 18 24.76 -4.10 23.95
N PRO A 19 25.40 -3.24 24.80
CA PRO A 19 26.86 -2.92 24.81
C PRO A 19 27.70 -3.57 25.94
N PRO A 20 29.07 -3.43 25.92
CA PRO A 20 29.82 -2.62 26.92
C PRO A 20 31.09 -1.86 26.37
N PRO A 21 31.85 -1.05 27.17
CA PRO A 21 32.56 0.19 26.76
C PRO A 21 34.12 0.10 26.71
N PRO A 22 34.88 1.22 26.75
CA PRO A 22 35.42 1.96 25.60
C PRO A 22 36.94 1.76 25.39
N LYS A 23 37.38 1.62 24.14
CA LYS A 23 38.77 1.95 23.73
C LYS A 23 38.74 2.65 22.37
N GLN A 24 39.39 3.81 22.33
CA GLN A 24 39.55 4.66 21.15
C GLN A 24 40.16 3.87 19.99
N PHE A 25 39.41 3.72 18.90
CA PHE A 25 39.93 3.37 17.58
C PHE A 25 39.15 4.15 16.51
N PRO A 26 39.80 4.49 15.39
CA PRO A 26 39.46 5.64 14.54
C PRO A 26 38.09 5.52 13.86
N ARG A 27 37.49 6.69 13.59
CA ARG A 27 36.17 6.86 12.95
C ARG A 27 35.99 5.90 11.79
N LEU A 28 34.94 5.10 11.87
CA LEU A 28 34.50 4.14 10.85
C LEU A 28 33.88 4.82 9.60
N ASP A 29 34.31 6.04 9.27
CA ASP A 29 33.80 6.84 8.15
C ASP A 29 34.63 6.62 6.87
N ARG A 30 35.46 5.56 6.81
CA ARG A 30 36.38 5.37 5.68
C ARG A 30 36.51 3.98 5.10
N LEU A 31 35.62 3.04 5.45
CA LEU A 31 35.66 1.67 4.88
C LEU A 31 34.32 1.14 4.34
N LEU A 32 33.31 2.00 4.17
CA LEU A 32 32.06 1.67 3.45
C LEU A 32 31.64 2.78 2.46
N GLY A 33 32.60 3.58 2.02
CA GLY A 33 32.35 4.82 1.26
C GLY A 33 31.99 4.67 -0.22
N ASP A 34 32.26 3.53 -0.88
CA ASP A 34 32.23 3.49 -2.35
C ASP A 34 31.53 2.27 -2.99
N ARG A 35 30.73 1.49 -2.24
CA ARG A 35 30.02 0.31 -2.83
C ARG A 35 28.54 0.15 -2.50
N TYR A 36 27.80 1.24 -2.30
CA TYR A 36 26.33 1.16 -2.16
C TYR A 36 25.58 2.44 -2.61
N GLN A 37 25.97 3.02 -3.75
CA GLN A 37 25.45 4.33 -4.20
C GLN A 37 25.00 4.40 -5.67
N GLN A 38 24.52 3.30 -6.26
CA GLN A 38 23.84 3.39 -7.56
C GLN A 38 22.72 2.35 -7.70
N HIS A 39 21.53 2.65 -7.17
CA HIS A 39 20.29 2.24 -7.85
C HIS A 39 20.13 3.14 -9.07
N ARG A 40 20.99 2.90 -10.08
CA ARG A 40 21.06 3.50 -11.42
C ARG A 40 20.15 4.72 -11.67
N GLY A 41 20.43 5.85 -10.99
CA GLY A 41 19.88 7.17 -11.30
C GLY A 41 18.90 7.81 -10.29
N LEU A 42 18.40 7.11 -9.27
CA LEU A 42 17.60 7.75 -8.20
C LEU A 42 18.48 8.05 -6.98
N ARG A 43 18.37 9.27 -6.45
CA ARG A 43 19.16 9.71 -5.27
C ARG A 43 18.67 9.01 -4.01
N ALA A 44 19.57 8.69 -3.08
CA ALA A 44 19.19 8.22 -1.76
C ALA A 44 18.23 9.20 -1.08
N GLY A 45 17.17 8.68 -0.47
CA GLY A 45 16.11 9.50 0.14
C GLY A 45 15.09 10.10 -0.84
N ALA A 46 15.18 9.83 -2.16
CA ALA A 46 14.13 10.19 -3.09
C ALA A 46 12.82 9.47 -2.72
N VAL A 47 11.71 10.18 -2.92
CA VAL A 47 10.36 9.61 -2.82
C VAL A 47 9.95 9.14 -4.20
N VAL A 48 9.54 7.88 -4.33
CA VAL A 48 9.14 7.28 -5.60
C VAL A 48 7.67 6.90 -5.53
N ALA A 49 6.95 7.18 -6.62
CA ALA A 49 5.56 6.78 -6.79
C ALA A 49 5.38 6.05 -8.12
N LEU A 50 4.52 5.03 -8.12
CA LEU A 50 3.94 4.52 -9.36
C LEU A 50 2.49 4.98 -9.45
N ALA A 51 2.10 5.40 -10.65
CA ALA A 51 0.75 5.87 -10.94
C ALA A 51 0.28 5.27 -12.26
N THR A 52 -0.94 4.77 -12.29
CA THR A 52 -1.56 4.32 -13.53
C THR A 52 -1.95 5.51 -14.39
N GLN A 53 -1.60 5.45 -15.69
CA GLN A 53 -2.09 6.40 -16.68
C GLN A 53 -2.54 5.65 -17.93
N PRO A 54 -3.66 6.06 -18.58
CA PRO A 54 -4.03 5.57 -19.89
C PRO A 54 -3.09 6.18 -20.94
N THR A 55 -2.20 5.38 -21.51
CA THR A 55 -1.25 5.84 -22.55
C THR A 55 -2.04 6.41 -23.72
N ASP A 56 -1.67 7.61 -24.18
CA ASP A 56 -2.38 8.35 -25.24
C ASP A 56 -3.88 8.59 -24.98
N GLY A 57 -4.32 8.47 -23.72
CA GLY A 57 -5.73 8.58 -23.34
C GLY A 57 -6.57 7.33 -23.63
N ASP A 58 -5.96 6.24 -24.07
CA ASP A 58 -6.66 4.97 -24.34
C ASP A 58 -6.90 4.21 -23.01
N PRO A 59 -8.17 3.99 -22.60
CA PRO A 59 -8.48 3.25 -21.37
C PRO A 59 -8.01 1.79 -21.39
N PHE A 60 -7.74 1.20 -22.57
CA PHE A 60 -7.17 -0.14 -22.71
C PHE A 60 -5.64 -0.14 -22.66
N GLN A 61 -5.01 1.03 -22.51
CA GLN A 61 -3.55 1.19 -22.37
C GLN A 61 -3.17 1.76 -20.99
N GLN A 62 -3.94 1.42 -19.95
CA GLN A 62 -3.59 1.71 -18.55
C GLN A 62 -2.24 1.08 -18.21
N SER A 63 -1.20 1.90 -18.02
CA SER A 63 0.17 1.45 -17.73
C SER A 63 0.73 2.16 -16.50
N GLN A 64 1.76 1.58 -15.86
CA GLN A 64 2.29 2.09 -14.60
C GLN A 64 3.50 2.98 -14.84
N TYR A 65 3.35 4.27 -14.54
CA TYR A 65 4.37 5.30 -14.75
C TYR A 65 5.09 5.62 -13.45
N LEU A 66 6.42 5.72 -13.53
CA LEU A 66 7.24 6.12 -12.40
C LEU A 66 7.38 7.64 -12.31
N TRP A 67 7.13 8.13 -11.11
CA TRP A 67 7.36 9.50 -10.69
C TRP A 67 8.33 9.51 -9.52
N TYR A 68 9.15 10.55 -9.44
CA TYR A 68 10.09 10.71 -8.33
C TYR A 68 10.15 12.15 -7.85
N SER A 69 10.44 12.31 -6.57
CA SER A 69 10.68 13.57 -5.90
C SER A 69 12.02 13.52 -5.17
N THR A 70 12.76 14.62 -5.24
CA THR A 70 14.02 14.82 -4.49
C THR A 70 13.92 15.88 -3.40
N ASP A 71 12.71 16.38 -3.12
CA ASP A 71 12.40 17.43 -2.15
C ASP A 71 11.42 16.94 -1.07
N GLY A 72 11.49 15.66 -0.75
CA GLY A 72 10.68 15.05 0.32
C GLY A 72 9.21 14.79 -0.07
N GLY A 73 8.90 14.71 -1.36
CA GLY A 73 7.55 14.45 -1.86
C GLY A 73 6.74 15.73 -2.12
N THR A 74 7.37 16.89 -2.25
CA THR A 74 6.66 18.15 -2.53
C THR A 74 6.43 18.34 -4.03
N THR A 75 7.47 18.13 -4.84
CA THR A 75 7.38 18.19 -6.31
C THR A 75 7.84 16.87 -6.93
N PHE A 76 7.11 16.42 -7.96
CA PHE A 76 7.38 15.16 -8.65
C PHE A 76 7.71 15.40 -10.12
N THR A 77 8.66 14.62 -10.62
CA THR A 77 9.04 14.55 -12.04
C THR A 77 8.74 13.15 -12.56
N GLN A 78 8.09 13.05 -13.71
CA GLN A 78 7.89 11.77 -14.39
C GLN A 78 9.23 11.27 -14.93
N TYR A 79 9.53 10.00 -14.72
CA TYR A 79 10.80 9.41 -15.15
C TYR A 79 10.89 9.20 -16.66
N GLY A 80 9.77 8.87 -17.31
CA GLY A 80 9.70 8.65 -18.76
C GLY A 80 8.53 7.76 -19.17
N ALA A 81 8.80 6.83 -20.08
CA ALA A 81 7.89 5.75 -20.50
C ALA A 81 7.41 4.89 -19.30
N PRO A 82 6.29 4.16 -19.42
CA PRO A 82 5.81 3.33 -18.32
C PRO A 82 6.85 2.26 -17.95
N VAL A 83 7.05 2.05 -16.64
CA VAL A 83 7.97 1.03 -16.12
C VAL A 83 7.34 -0.36 -16.05
N ILE A 84 6.00 -0.40 -16.09
CA ILE A 84 5.22 -1.62 -16.29
C ILE A 84 4.14 -1.31 -17.34
N ALA A 85 4.35 -1.75 -18.57
CA ALA A 85 3.37 -1.58 -19.65
C ALA A 85 2.19 -2.54 -19.46
N ASN A 86 1.01 -2.15 -19.97
CA ASN A 86 -0.16 -3.02 -20.01
C ASN A 86 0.14 -4.26 -20.87
N PRO A 87 0.15 -5.48 -20.30
CA PRO A 87 0.61 -6.66 -21.02
C PRO A 87 -0.41 -7.19 -22.03
N ASP A 88 -1.69 -6.82 -21.89
CA ASP A 88 -2.79 -7.50 -22.57
C ASP A 88 -3.94 -6.59 -23.02
N ALA A 89 -3.67 -5.27 -23.09
CA ALA A 89 -4.66 -4.26 -23.46
C ALA A 89 -5.95 -4.32 -22.62
N SER A 90 -5.83 -4.68 -21.33
CA SER A 90 -6.97 -4.70 -20.42
C SER A 90 -7.31 -3.28 -19.96
N ASP A 91 -8.60 -2.97 -19.86
CA ASP A 91 -9.12 -1.76 -19.20
C ASP A 91 -9.11 -1.85 -17.66
N TRP A 92 -8.52 -2.91 -17.12
CA TRP A 92 -8.37 -3.15 -15.69
C TRP A 92 -6.94 -3.59 -15.35
N PHE A 93 -6.01 -2.63 -15.44
CA PHE A 93 -4.62 -2.81 -15.03
C PHE A 93 -4.13 -1.54 -14.32
N ARG A 94 -4.51 -1.39 -13.05
CA ARG A 94 -4.37 -0.12 -12.34
C ARG A 94 -4.05 -0.26 -10.86
N ASP A 95 -3.72 0.88 -10.26
CA ASP A 95 -3.51 1.07 -8.83
C ASP A 95 -2.33 0.27 -8.26
N PRO A 96 -1.08 0.53 -8.68
CA PRO A 96 0.08 -0.19 -8.20
C PRO A 96 0.38 0.14 -6.73
N LYS A 97 0.24 -0.84 -5.84
CA LYS A 97 0.76 -0.78 -4.46
C LYS A 97 2.16 -1.36 -4.42
N ILE A 98 3.11 -0.66 -3.82
CA ILE A 98 4.51 -1.04 -3.73
C ILE A 98 4.92 -1.25 -2.28
N VAL A 99 5.65 -2.32 -2.01
CA VAL A 99 6.23 -2.63 -0.70
C VAL A 99 7.64 -3.19 -0.85
N TRP A 100 8.50 -2.94 0.13
CA TRP A 100 9.81 -3.57 0.21
C TRP A 100 9.70 -4.94 0.88
N ASP A 101 10.13 -5.98 0.18
CA ASP A 101 10.30 -7.32 0.74
C ASP A 101 11.72 -7.48 1.26
N ALA A 102 11.88 -7.30 2.57
CA ALA A 102 13.19 -7.40 3.22
C ALA A 102 13.77 -8.82 3.20
N ALA A 103 12.93 -9.86 3.16
CA ALA A 103 13.39 -11.25 3.16
C ALA A 103 14.06 -11.62 1.83
N HIS A 104 13.53 -11.10 0.72
CA HIS A 104 14.05 -11.36 -0.63
C HIS A 104 14.84 -10.20 -1.22
N SER A 105 14.98 -9.09 -0.49
CA SER A 105 15.71 -7.89 -0.93
C SER A 105 15.23 -7.35 -2.28
N THR A 106 13.91 -7.27 -2.46
CA THR A 106 13.27 -6.81 -3.70
C THR A 106 12.07 -5.93 -3.38
N TRP A 107 11.72 -5.04 -4.30
CA TRP A 107 10.41 -4.41 -4.32
C TRP A 107 9.38 -5.40 -4.85
N VAL A 108 8.16 -5.30 -4.31
CA VAL A 108 6.96 -6.01 -4.79
C VAL A 108 5.96 -4.93 -5.19
N ALA A 109 5.32 -5.11 -6.35
CA ALA A 109 4.15 -4.35 -6.75
C ALA A 109 2.93 -5.27 -6.86
N ALA A 110 1.82 -4.88 -6.26
CA ALA A 110 0.51 -5.49 -6.41
C ALA A 110 -0.35 -4.57 -7.29
N ILE A 111 -0.93 -5.11 -8.37
CA ILE A 111 -1.72 -4.32 -9.32
C ILE A 111 -3.11 -4.95 -9.48
N GLY A 112 -4.15 -4.11 -9.37
CA GLY A 112 -5.55 -4.51 -9.47
C GLY A 112 -5.91 -4.94 -10.89
N ARG A 113 -6.68 -6.02 -10.98
CA ARG A 113 -7.24 -6.61 -12.21
C ARG A 113 -8.66 -7.08 -11.96
N GLN A 114 -9.36 -7.50 -13.02
CA GLN A 114 -10.63 -8.19 -12.89
C GLN A 114 -10.46 -9.51 -12.10
N GLN A 115 -11.08 -9.58 -10.91
CA GLN A 115 -11.09 -10.71 -9.96
C GLN A 115 -9.71 -11.30 -9.59
N LYS A 116 -8.65 -10.49 -9.72
CA LYS A 116 -7.30 -10.90 -9.34
C LYS A 116 -6.42 -9.71 -9.00
N ILE A 117 -5.33 -9.99 -8.30
CA ILE A 117 -4.19 -9.09 -8.13
C ILE A 117 -3.01 -9.73 -8.84
N THR A 118 -2.33 -8.97 -9.69
CA THR A 118 -1.12 -9.44 -10.36
C THR A 118 0.12 -8.86 -9.67
N PHE A 119 1.10 -9.72 -9.40
CA PHE A 119 2.31 -9.32 -8.69
C PHE A 119 3.50 -9.13 -9.64
N TYR A 120 4.32 -8.13 -9.35
CA TYR A 120 5.60 -7.90 -10.00
C TYR A 120 6.68 -7.72 -8.92
N THR A 121 7.92 -8.07 -9.24
CA THR A 121 9.08 -7.76 -8.40
C THR A 121 10.10 -6.91 -9.15
N SER A 122 10.83 -6.07 -8.42
CA SER A 122 11.86 -5.22 -9.01
C SER A 122 13.03 -4.98 -8.06
N PRO A 123 14.29 -5.04 -8.54
CA PRO A 123 15.44 -4.66 -7.73
C PRO A 123 15.64 -3.13 -7.64
N ASP A 124 14.96 -2.34 -8.48
CA ASP A 124 15.30 -0.93 -8.68
C ASP A 124 14.11 0.02 -8.94
N LEU A 125 12.87 -0.49 -8.80
CA LEU A 125 11.59 0.18 -9.10
C LEU A 125 11.37 0.51 -10.59
N LYS A 126 12.30 0.15 -11.48
CA LYS A 126 12.27 0.50 -12.91
C LYS A 126 12.09 -0.72 -13.79
N THR A 127 12.80 -1.79 -13.45
CA THR A 127 12.76 -3.06 -14.17
C THR A 127 11.90 -4.02 -13.36
N TRP A 128 10.72 -4.35 -13.87
CA TRP A 128 9.76 -5.19 -13.19
C TRP A 128 9.61 -6.54 -13.88
N THR A 129 9.56 -7.60 -13.08
CA THR A 129 9.33 -8.98 -13.54
C THR A 129 8.00 -9.45 -13.00
N HIS A 130 7.09 -9.83 -13.89
CA HIS A 130 5.81 -10.46 -13.51
C HIS A 130 6.07 -11.73 -12.70
N GLN A 131 5.25 -11.95 -11.67
CA GLN A 131 5.27 -13.10 -10.79
C GLN A 131 3.93 -13.84 -10.92
N THR A 132 3.34 -14.30 -9.82
CA THR A 132 2.07 -15.02 -9.84
C THR A 132 0.89 -14.04 -9.73
N ASP A 133 -0.27 -14.45 -10.26
CA ASP A 133 -1.54 -13.78 -10.00
C ASP A 133 -2.23 -14.43 -8.77
N PHE A 134 -2.76 -13.63 -7.86
CA PHE A 134 -3.72 -14.09 -6.85
C PHE A 134 -5.13 -13.88 -7.38
N SER A 135 -5.89 -14.96 -7.55
CA SER A 135 -7.24 -14.93 -8.13
C SER A 135 -8.26 -15.53 -7.17
N TYR A 136 -9.50 -15.04 -7.24
CA TYR A 136 -10.64 -15.59 -6.50
C TYR A 136 -11.88 -15.63 -7.40
N THR A 137 -12.75 -16.62 -7.18
CA THR A 137 -14.00 -16.78 -7.95
C THR A 137 -15.24 -16.86 -7.08
N THR A 138 -15.09 -17.13 -5.79
CA THR A 138 -16.20 -17.26 -4.84
C THR A 138 -15.75 -16.73 -3.47
N PRO A 139 -16.56 -15.90 -2.80
CA PRO A 139 -17.75 -15.22 -3.34
C PRO A 139 -17.40 -14.26 -4.50
N ASN A 140 -18.38 -13.95 -5.37
CA ASN A 140 -18.18 -12.90 -6.38
C ASN A 140 -18.20 -11.53 -5.69
N ILE A 141 -17.03 -10.95 -5.50
CA ILE A 141 -16.81 -9.63 -4.88
C ILE A 141 -16.21 -8.63 -5.87
N GLY A 142 -16.43 -8.87 -7.17
CA GLY A 142 -16.02 -7.97 -8.25
C GLY A 142 -14.51 -7.95 -8.51
N GLY A 143 -14.09 -6.98 -9.33
CA GLY A 143 -12.67 -6.73 -9.59
C GLY A 143 -11.97 -6.05 -8.43
N VAL A 144 -10.64 -6.11 -8.41
CA VAL A 144 -9.85 -5.44 -7.37
C VAL A 144 -9.46 -4.06 -7.87
N GLU A 145 -9.86 -3.03 -7.13
CA GLU A 145 -9.31 -1.67 -7.24
C GLU A 145 -8.46 -1.35 -6.01
N CYS A 146 -7.51 -0.42 -6.13
CA CYS A 146 -6.73 0.07 -4.99
C CYS A 146 -6.18 -1.05 -4.10
N PRO A 147 -5.45 -2.05 -4.65
CA PRO A 147 -4.90 -3.14 -3.86
C PRO A 147 -4.00 -2.59 -2.74
N ASP A 148 -3.88 -3.35 -1.67
CA ASP A 148 -2.91 -3.12 -0.61
C ASP A 148 -2.13 -4.42 -0.34
N ILE A 149 -0.87 -4.28 0.04
CA ILE A 149 -0.04 -5.38 0.51
C ILE A 149 0.98 -4.87 1.52
N PHE A 150 1.02 -5.50 2.68
CA PHE A 150 1.96 -5.16 3.74
C PHE A 150 2.22 -6.33 4.68
N GLN A 151 3.27 -6.20 5.49
CA GLN A 151 3.57 -7.11 6.58
C GLN A 151 3.37 -6.41 7.92
N MET A 152 2.83 -7.11 8.92
CA MET A 152 2.79 -6.63 10.30
C MET A 152 2.79 -7.77 11.32
N LYS A 153 3.11 -7.45 12.57
CA LYS A 153 3.03 -8.33 13.73
C LYS A 153 1.64 -8.36 14.31
N ALA A 154 1.17 -9.55 14.65
CA ALA A 154 0.01 -9.76 15.51
C ALA A 154 0.34 -9.51 16.99
N ASN A 155 -0.71 -9.45 17.81
CA ASN A 155 -0.61 -9.30 19.27
C ASN A 155 0.13 -10.46 19.97
N ASP A 156 0.22 -11.64 19.35
CA ASP A 156 1.01 -12.78 19.82
C ASP A 156 2.50 -12.71 19.38
N GLY A 157 2.88 -11.67 18.62
CA GLY A 157 4.24 -11.44 18.12
C GLY A 157 4.56 -12.13 16.79
N SER A 158 3.66 -12.93 16.22
CA SER A 158 3.84 -13.58 14.92
C SER A 158 3.72 -12.58 13.77
N TRP A 159 4.48 -12.81 12.69
CA TRP A 159 4.47 -11.97 11.48
C TRP A 159 3.50 -12.52 10.44
N HIS A 160 2.72 -11.64 9.81
CA HIS A 160 1.76 -11.97 8.77
C HIS A 160 1.85 -10.99 7.62
N TRP A 161 1.67 -11.50 6.40
CA TRP A 161 1.36 -10.65 5.26
C TRP A 161 -0.15 -10.47 5.16
N ILE A 162 -0.56 -9.26 4.80
CA ILE A 162 -1.94 -8.91 4.50
C ILE A 162 -1.95 -8.42 3.07
N MET A 163 -2.82 -9.00 2.25
CA MET A 163 -3.14 -8.53 0.91
C MET A 163 -4.61 -8.14 0.89
N ALA A 164 -4.94 -7.05 0.21
CA ALA A 164 -6.27 -6.49 0.23
C ALA A 164 -6.58 -5.70 -1.04
N GLY A 165 -7.79 -5.15 -1.11
CA GLY A 165 -8.18 -4.14 -2.07
C GLY A 165 -9.60 -3.67 -1.85
N SER A 166 -9.99 -2.62 -2.56
CA SER A 166 -11.38 -2.19 -2.64
C SER A 166 -12.16 -3.06 -3.62
N MET A 167 -13.34 -3.49 -3.18
CA MET A 167 -14.13 -4.54 -3.84
C MET A 167 -15.55 -4.05 -4.19
N GLN A 168 -16.21 -4.76 -5.10
CA GLN A 168 -17.64 -4.61 -5.39
C GLN A 168 -18.34 -5.85 -4.83
N GLY A 169 -18.53 -5.84 -3.51
CA GLY A 169 -19.03 -6.98 -2.75
C GLY A 169 -20.53 -7.20 -2.90
N ASP A 170 -21.27 -6.18 -3.32
CA ASP A 170 -22.72 -6.19 -3.50
C ASP A 170 -23.22 -7.35 -4.39
N TYR A 171 -22.45 -7.78 -5.38
CA TYR A 171 -22.71 -8.96 -6.22
C TYR A 171 -22.93 -10.27 -5.44
N SER A 172 -22.46 -10.35 -4.20
CA SER A 172 -22.64 -11.50 -3.31
C SER A 172 -23.18 -11.11 -1.92
N GLY A 173 -23.81 -9.94 -1.80
CA GLY A 173 -24.33 -9.43 -0.54
C GLY A 173 -23.24 -9.10 0.49
N LYS A 174 -22.05 -8.73 0.02
CA LYS A 174 -20.92 -8.25 0.84
C LYS A 174 -20.77 -6.72 0.70
N PRO A 175 -19.98 -6.07 1.57
CA PRO A 175 -19.75 -4.62 1.48
C PRO A 175 -19.00 -4.20 0.21
N ASP A 176 -19.26 -2.98 -0.28
CA ASP A 176 -18.46 -2.32 -1.33
C ASP A 176 -17.35 -1.49 -0.68
N THR A 177 -16.49 -2.15 0.09
CA THR A 177 -15.45 -1.51 0.88
C THR A 177 -14.11 -2.20 0.63
N TYR A 178 -13.37 -2.52 1.69
CA TYR A 178 -12.03 -3.07 1.67
C TYR A 178 -12.05 -4.50 2.22
N ALA A 179 -11.77 -5.45 1.33
CA ALA A 179 -11.62 -6.85 1.67
C ALA A 179 -10.13 -7.20 1.79
N TYR A 180 -9.78 -8.08 2.73
CA TYR A 180 -8.40 -8.49 2.96
C TYR A 180 -8.27 -9.98 3.28
N TRP A 181 -7.11 -10.52 2.92
CA TRP A 181 -6.65 -11.86 3.26
C TRP A 181 -5.38 -11.74 4.10
N THR A 182 -5.33 -12.47 5.21
CA THR A 182 -4.05 -12.78 5.86
C THR A 182 -3.38 -13.93 5.12
N GLY A 183 -2.05 -13.98 5.16
CA GLY A 183 -1.30 -15.02 4.48
C GLY A 183 0.20 -14.83 4.52
N THR A 184 0.87 -15.43 3.54
CA THR A 184 2.31 -15.38 3.36
C THR A 184 2.67 -14.98 1.94
N TRP A 185 3.60 -14.05 1.80
CA TRP A 185 4.31 -13.80 0.55
C TRP A 185 5.64 -14.58 0.56
N ASN A 186 5.87 -15.41 -0.46
CA ASN A 186 7.04 -16.29 -0.55
C ASN A 186 8.12 -15.80 -1.54
N GLY A 187 8.04 -14.55 -2.00
CA GLY A 187 8.94 -13.97 -3.01
C GLY A 187 8.37 -14.01 -4.44
N SER A 188 7.37 -14.85 -4.72
CA SER A 188 6.71 -14.92 -6.03
C SER A 188 5.18 -15.00 -5.98
N ALA A 189 4.60 -15.49 -4.89
CA ALA A 189 3.16 -15.65 -4.74
C ALA A 189 2.70 -15.28 -3.33
N PHE A 190 1.49 -14.74 -3.26
CA PHE A 190 0.74 -14.60 -2.01
C PHE A 190 -0.11 -15.86 -1.80
N VAL A 191 0.02 -16.49 -0.64
CA VAL A 191 -0.76 -17.66 -0.22
C VAL A 191 -1.63 -17.23 0.96
N ALA A 192 -2.94 -17.16 0.74
CA ALA A 192 -3.90 -16.79 1.77
C ALA A 192 -4.08 -17.92 2.79
N ASP A 193 -4.21 -17.57 4.07
CA ASP A 193 -4.47 -18.53 5.14
C ASP A 193 -5.89 -19.12 5.03
N GLN A 194 -6.82 -18.33 4.51
CA GLN A 194 -8.22 -18.67 4.30
C GLN A 194 -8.62 -18.31 2.86
N THR A 195 -9.56 -19.06 2.30
CA THR A 195 -10.09 -18.78 0.95
C THR A 195 -10.90 -17.48 0.93
N ASP A 196 -11.79 -17.32 1.91
CA ASP A 196 -12.67 -16.15 1.98
C ASP A 196 -11.95 -14.97 2.63
N PRO A 197 -12.11 -13.74 2.09
CA PRO A 197 -11.57 -12.56 2.73
C PRO A 197 -12.36 -12.17 3.98
N GLN A 198 -11.72 -11.35 4.80
CA GLN A 198 -12.33 -10.56 5.85
C GLN A 198 -12.58 -9.13 5.37
N TRP A 199 -13.42 -8.37 6.07
CA TRP A 199 -13.82 -7.00 5.70
C TRP A 199 -13.39 -6.01 6.78
N LEU A 200 -12.80 -4.89 6.37
CA LEU A 200 -12.30 -3.87 7.30
C LEU A 200 -13.35 -2.81 7.65
N ASP A 201 -14.39 -2.68 6.83
CA ASP A 201 -15.54 -1.79 7.07
C ASP A 201 -16.82 -2.42 6.52
N TRP A 202 -17.93 -2.24 7.24
CA TRP A 202 -19.25 -2.79 6.90
C TRP A 202 -20.27 -1.71 6.54
N GLY A 203 -19.87 -0.43 6.51
CA GLY A 203 -20.68 0.67 6.01
C GLY A 203 -20.70 0.74 4.48
N SER A 204 -21.36 1.79 3.97
CA SER A 204 -21.47 2.03 2.53
C SER A 204 -20.28 2.78 1.94
N ASP A 205 -19.58 3.59 2.76
CA ASP A 205 -18.67 4.66 2.32
C ASP A 205 -17.25 4.50 2.91
N TRP A 206 -16.52 3.48 2.47
CA TRP A 206 -15.11 3.29 2.84
C TRP A 206 -14.28 2.68 1.71
N TYR A 207 -14.24 3.39 0.57
CA TYR A 207 -13.66 2.95 -0.69
C TYR A 207 -12.26 3.53 -0.94
N ALA A 208 -11.53 2.96 -1.90
CA ALA A 208 -10.17 3.35 -2.28
C ALA A 208 -9.23 3.51 -1.06
N SER A 209 -9.36 2.59 -0.10
CA SER A 209 -8.72 2.71 1.20
C SER A 209 -7.26 2.28 1.14
N VAL A 210 -6.40 3.00 1.86
CA VAL A 210 -4.95 2.76 1.89
C VAL A 210 -4.45 2.63 3.31
N THR A 211 -3.40 1.82 3.52
CA THR A 211 -2.70 1.73 4.82
C THR A 211 -1.23 2.15 4.75
N TRP A 212 -0.71 2.70 5.84
CA TRP A 212 0.72 3.01 6.00
C TRP A 212 1.23 2.70 7.42
N PRO A 213 2.53 2.42 7.61
CA PRO A 213 3.08 2.12 8.93
C PRO A 213 2.89 3.27 9.93
N ASP A 214 2.59 2.94 11.19
CA ASP A 214 2.71 3.87 12.31
C ASP A 214 4.19 4.09 12.61
N ALA A 215 4.70 5.31 12.47
CA ALA A 215 6.11 5.61 12.71
C ALA A 215 6.58 5.28 14.15
N ALA A 216 5.67 5.32 15.14
CA ALA A 216 5.99 4.97 16.52
C ALA A 216 6.03 3.45 16.77
N ASN A 217 5.30 2.67 15.96
CA ASN A 217 5.23 1.22 16.08
C ASN A 217 5.04 0.54 14.70
N PRO A 218 6.03 0.65 13.80
CA PRO A 218 5.85 0.32 12.37
C PRO A 218 5.63 -1.17 12.11
N ASP A 219 6.04 -2.03 13.06
CA ASP A 219 5.90 -3.47 12.95
C ASP A 219 4.50 -3.94 13.36
N ALA A 220 3.86 -3.33 14.34
CA ALA A 220 2.63 -3.87 14.96
C ALA A 220 1.41 -2.93 14.83
N SER A 221 1.61 -1.74 14.26
CA SER A 221 0.53 -0.80 14.02
C SER A 221 0.65 -0.09 12.68
N ARG A 222 -0.50 0.20 12.09
CA ARG A 222 -0.64 0.93 10.84
C ARG A 222 -1.72 1.97 10.99
N TYR A 223 -1.70 3.00 10.15
CA TYR A 223 -2.84 3.88 9.94
C TYR A 223 -3.53 3.50 8.64
N ALA A 224 -4.82 3.82 8.56
CA ALA A 224 -5.62 3.66 7.37
C ALA A 224 -6.59 4.82 7.19
N ILE A 225 -6.91 5.14 5.94
CA ILE A 225 -7.92 6.12 5.56
C ILE A 225 -8.61 5.62 4.29
N GLY A 226 -9.89 5.96 4.15
CA GLY A 226 -10.69 5.63 2.97
C GLY A 226 -11.47 6.84 2.48
N TRP A 227 -11.79 6.87 1.19
CA TRP A 227 -12.73 7.82 0.62
C TRP A 227 -14.14 7.49 1.12
N MET A 228 -14.78 8.46 1.77
CA MET A 228 -16.16 8.32 2.23
C MET A 228 -17.12 8.59 1.08
N ASN A 229 -17.21 7.62 0.18
CA ASN A 229 -18.17 7.59 -0.90
C ASN A 229 -18.32 6.15 -1.42
N ASN A 230 -19.26 5.97 -2.34
CA ASN A 230 -19.49 4.73 -3.05
C ASN A 230 -19.81 5.01 -4.52
N TRP A 231 -19.27 4.20 -5.43
CA TRP A 231 -19.49 4.37 -6.87
C TRP A 231 -20.96 4.33 -7.30
N HIS A 232 -21.87 3.70 -6.53
CA HIS A 232 -23.31 3.71 -6.79
C HIS A 232 -23.92 5.12 -6.87
N TYR A 233 -23.34 6.10 -6.16
CA TYR A 233 -23.86 7.46 -6.11
C TYR A 233 -22.80 8.56 -6.16
N ALA A 234 -21.51 8.22 -6.19
CA ALA A 234 -20.42 9.18 -6.30
C ALA A 234 -20.51 10.16 -7.49
N PRO A 235 -21.04 9.79 -8.68
CA PRO A 235 -21.16 10.73 -9.78
C PRO A 235 -22.21 11.84 -9.59
N HIS A 236 -23.00 11.81 -8.51
CA HIS A 236 -24.07 12.77 -8.26
C HIS A 236 -23.60 13.99 -7.45
N SER A 237 -24.35 15.09 -7.55
CA SER A 237 -24.14 16.28 -6.71
C SER A 237 -24.50 16.03 -5.25
N VAL A 238 -23.71 16.56 -4.33
CA VAL A 238 -23.94 16.56 -2.88
C VAL A 238 -24.17 17.99 -2.39
N PRO A 239 -24.71 18.21 -1.17
CA PRO A 239 -24.97 19.57 -0.66
C PRO A 239 -23.76 20.52 -0.72
N THR A 240 -22.55 20.00 -0.47
CA THR A 240 -21.30 20.77 -0.45
C THR A 240 -20.88 21.31 -1.82
N ASP A 241 -21.39 20.77 -2.92
CA ASP A 241 -21.21 21.35 -4.25
C ASP A 241 -21.79 22.78 -4.29
N SER A 242 -22.97 22.96 -3.69
CA SER A 242 -23.70 24.23 -3.72
C SER A 242 -23.26 25.24 -2.65
N THR A 243 -22.76 24.76 -1.51
CA THR A 243 -22.41 25.63 -0.38
C THR A 243 -20.95 26.06 -0.43
N ASP A 244 -20.05 25.15 -0.83
CA ASP A 244 -18.61 25.31 -0.66
C ASP A 244 -17.80 24.89 -1.92
N ASN A 245 -18.47 24.44 -2.98
CA ASN A 245 -17.87 24.03 -4.26
C ASN A 245 -16.84 22.89 -4.12
N TYR A 246 -17.16 21.87 -3.31
CA TYR A 246 -16.42 20.61 -3.26
C TYR A 246 -17.35 19.40 -3.14
N ASN A 247 -16.89 18.24 -3.62
CA ASN A 247 -17.61 16.96 -3.55
C ASN A 247 -16.70 15.87 -2.97
N GLY A 248 -17.14 15.25 -1.88
CA GLY A 248 -16.45 14.14 -1.22
C GLY A 248 -15.59 14.57 -0.03
N GLN A 249 -15.35 13.60 0.86
CA GLN A 249 -14.49 13.73 2.02
C GLN A 249 -13.76 12.41 2.29
N MET A 250 -12.71 12.45 3.10
CA MET A 250 -12.05 11.24 3.61
C MET A 250 -12.65 10.81 4.94
N SER A 251 -12.45 9.54 5.28
CA SER A 251 -12.80 9.01 6.59
C SER A 251 -11.91 9.61 7.67
N VAL A 252 -12.33 9.48 8.93
CA VAL A 252 -11.39 9.59 10.04
C VAL A 252 -10.27 8.58 9.82
N ALA A 253 -9.02 9.01 10.01
CA ALA A 253 -7.90 8.09 10.01
C ALA A 253 -8.08 7.10 11.17
N ARG A 254 -7.86 5.82 10.90
CA ARG A 254 -7.97 4.76 11.90
C ARG A 254 -6.62 4.10 12.11
N GLN A 255 -6.30 3.77 13.35
CA GLN A 255 -5.19 2.90 13.69
C GLN A 255 -5.65 1.44 13.55
N LEU A 256 -4.79 0.63 12.94
CA LEU A 256 -4.97 -0.80 12.75
C LEU A 256 -3.99 -1.57 13.64
N SER A 257 -4.47 -2.68 14.17
CA SER A 257 -3.67 -3.72 14.83
C SER A 257 -4.13 -5.10 14.35
N LEU A 258 -3.26 -6.09 14.38
CA LEU A 258 -3.59 -7.46 14.01
C LEU A 258 -3.75 -8.31 15.27
N LYS A 259 -4.91 -8.95 15.43
CA LYS A 259 -5.23 -9.78 16.58
C LYS A 259 -5.32 -11.24 16.17
N SER A 260 -4.66 -12.12 16.92
CA SER A 260 -4.93 -13.56 16.89
C SER A 260 -6.29 -13.84 17.52
N GLU A 261 -7.19 -14.42 16.75
CA GLU A 261 -8.51 -14.89 17.19
C GLU A 261 -8.46 -16.35 17.70
N GLY A 262 -7.29 -16.99 17.64
CA GLY A 262 -7.12 -18.41 17.90
C GLY A 262 -7.27 -19.26 16.63
N SER A 263 -6.91 -20.54 16.72
CA SER A 263 -7.03 -21.52 15.61
C SER A 263 -6.34 -21.08 14.29
N GLY A 264 -5.30 -20.25 14.37
CA GLY A 264 -4.59 -19.73 13.20
C GLY A 264 -5.30 -18.61 12.44
N ILE A 265 -6.38 -18.04 13.00
CA ILE A 265 -7.13 -16.93 12.41
C ILE A 265 -6.62 -15.61 12.97
N TYR A 266 -6.40 -14.64 12.09
CA TYR A 266 -5.92 -13.31 12.43
C TYR A 266 -6.83 -12.24 11.82
N SER A 267 -7.23 -11.24 12.60
CA SER A 267 -8.17 -10.19 12.17
C SER A 267 -7.60 -8.80 12.45
N LEU A 268 -7.83 -7.88 11.51
CA LEU A 268 -7.52 -6.46 11.69
C LEU A 268 -8.57 -5.82 12.61
N LEU A 269 -8.10 -5.14 13.65
CA LEU A 269 -8.91 -4.30 14.52
C LEU A 269 -8.69 -2.83 14.20
N SER A 270 -9.78 -2.08 14.07
CA SER A 270 -9.77 -0.64 13.81
C SER A 270 -10.08 0.17 15.07
N GLN A 271 -9.34 1.24 15.30
CA GLN A 271 -9.63 2.26 16.31
C GLN A 271 -9.46 3.66 15.71
N PRO A 272 -10.33 4.64 15.98
CA PRO A 272 -10.09 6.02 15.57
C PRO A 272 -8.73 6.52 16.10
N THR A 273 -7.97 7.27 15.30
CA THR A 273 -6.75 7.89 15.80
C THR A 273 -7.07 8.79 17.00
N ARG A 274 -6.27 8.74 18.06
CA ARG A 274 -6.42 9.67 19.19
C ARG A 274 -6.29 11.10 18.67
N ILE A 275 -7.36 11.87 18.84
CA ILE A 275 -7.29 13.33 18.71
C ILE A 275 -6.47 13.80 19.92
N TRP A 276 -5.26 14.29 19.70
CA TRP A 276 -4.55 15.03 20.75
C TRP A 276 -5.45 16.21 21.14
N PRO A 277 -5.80 16.40 22.42
CA PRO A 277 -6.48 17.62 22.82
C PRO A 277 -5.56 18.79 22.45
N THR A 278 -6.00 19.59 21.48
CA THR A 278 -5.33 20.80 20.99
C THR A 278 -5.47 21.95 21.99
N THR A 279 -5.42 21.68 23.29
CA THR A 279 -5.30 22.72 24.30
C THR A 279 -3.84 23.16 24.30
N PRO A 280 -3.48 24.36 23.79
CA PRO A 280 -2.17 24.91 24.09
C PRO A 280 -2.03 25.00 25.62
N PRO A 281 -0.82 24.82 26.19
CA PRO A 281 -0.61 25.08 27.61
C PRO A 281 -1.13 26.49 27.92
N LYS A 282 -1.99 26.59 28.95
CA LYS A 282 -2.41 27.91 29.46
C LYS A 282 -1.14 28.69 29.86
N PRO A 283 -1.10 30.00 29.59
CA PRO A 283 0.05 30.85 29.90
C PRO A 283 0.42 30.83 31.38
#